data_AF-A0AA43C506-F1
#
_entry.id   AF-A0AA43C506-F1
#
_cell.length_a   1.000
_cell.length_b   1.000
_cell.length_c   1.000
_cell.angle_alpha   90.00
_cell.angle_beta   90.00
_cell.angle_gamma   90.00
#
_symmetry.space_group_name_H-M   'P 1'
#
loop_
_entity.id
_entity.type
_entity.pdbx_description
1 polymer ?
#
loop_
_entity_poly.entity_id
_entity_poly.type
_entity_poly.pdbx_seq_one_letter_code
_entity_poly.pdbx_strand_id
1 'polypeptide(L)'
;MSRRLPVLLAVLAAAGAGGLGHPVAAAAQAIDRGTLEAAVAALDGEAIEQIGSDAMPVLVAMYREAGPAERARIATVFYQLGWQSEEAKEALMEDIHTTDETLRIQVQWALGRVSNDDDVVDALLDNMRNGFNALVRDKAGCGLAYDQIHLNERQKAALYRRLIERLEDPSAEQRSLAIRVLQAHTGQTKGFHPVTRNAEAVARWQTWLAEYEAALEP
;
A
#
# COMPACT_ATOMS: atom_id res chain seq x y z
N MET A 1 51.51 -76.81 16.80
CA MET A 1 50.27 -76.81 17.61
C MET A 1 49.14 -76.30 16.74
N SER A 2 48.19 -77.19 16.52
CA SER A 2 47.06 -77.06 15.60
C SER A 2 46.04 -76.02 16.05
N ARG A 3 45.47 -75.27 15.09
CA ARG A 3 44.03 -74.95 14.96
C ARG A 3 43.87 -74.10 13.69
N ARG A 4 43.51 -74.73 12.57
CA ARG A 4 42.15 -74.89 12.01
C ARG A 4 41.57 -73.57 11.47
N LEU A 5 41.63 -73.41 10.14
CA LEU A 5 40.65 -72.63 9.37
C LEU A 5 39.28 -73.35 9.42
N PRO A 6 38.18 -72.58 9.52
CA PRO A 6 36.92 -72.87 8.82
C PRO A 6 36.63 -71.72 7.82
N VAL A 7 36.44 -71.98 6.52
CA VAL A 7 35.24 -72.51 5.83
C VAL A 7 34.05 -71.55 5.83
N LEU A 8 33.69 -71.14 4.61
CA LEU A 8 32.47 -70.49 4.13
C LEU A 8 31.19 -71.02 4.80
N LEU A 9 30.24 -70.11 5.07
CA LEU A 9 28.84 -70.25 4.60
C LEU A 9 28.09 -68.91 4.64
N ALA A 10 27.38 -68.61 3.56
CA ALA A 10 26.42 -67.53 3.43
C ALA A 10 25.13 -67.82 4.21
N VAL A 11 24.36 -66.77 4.60
CA VAL A 11 22.89 -66.66 4.49
C VAL A 11 22.44 -65.21 4.84
N LEU A 12 21.35 -64.81 4.16
CA LEU A 12 20.59 -63.56 4.01
C LEU A 12 20.17 -62.71 5.24
N ALA A 13 19.97 -61.41 4.90
CA ALA A 13 18.88 -60.48 5.27
C ALA A 13 18.83 -59.78 6.65
N ALA A 14 18.97 -58.45 6.62
CA ALA A 14 18.10 -57.52 7.34
C ALA A 14 18.04 -56.18 6.60
N ALA A 15 16.81 -55.66 6.46
CA ALA A 15 16.45 -54.45 5.74
C ALA A 15 16.89 -53.16 6.44
N GLY A 16 17.41 -52.21 5.67
CA GLY A 16 17.50 -50.79 6.05
C GLY A 16 16.51 -50.01 5.19
N ALA A 17 15.36 -49.70 5.78
CA ALA A 17 14.27 -48.94 5.19
C ALA A 17 14.60 -47.45 5.09
N GLY A 18 14.07 -46.82 4.04
CA GLY A 18 13.31 -45.58 4.19
C GLY A 18 14.10 -44.29 4.41
N GLY A 19 14.62 -43.75 3.32
CA GLY A 19 15.00 -42.34 3.21
C GLY A 19 14.42 -41.72 1.95
N LEU A 20 13.09 -41.84 1.75
CA LEU A 20 12.36 -41.00 0.79
C LEU A 20 12.29 -39.57 1.36
N GLY A 21 13.42 -38.87 1.31
CA GLY A 21 13.43 -37.42 1.40
C GLY A 21 12.95 -36.89 0.07
N HIS A 22 11.68 -36.50 0.02
CA HIS A 22 11.02 -35.90 -1.12
C HIS A 22 11.92 -34.88 -1.85
N PRO A 23 11.98 -34.90 -3.19
CA PRO A 23 12.47 -33.75 -3.91
C PRO A 23 11.45 -32.65 -3.66
N VAL A 24 11.75 -31.68 -2.78
CA VAL A 24 11.05 -30.39 -2.81
C VAL A 24 11.60 -29.63 -4.01
N ALA A 25 11.34 -30.17 -5.20
CA ALA A 25 11.13 -29.36 -6.37
C ALA A 25 9.82 -28.62 -6.06
N ALA A 26 9.94 -27.48 -5.40
CA ALA A 26 8.88 -26.49 -5.41
C ALA A 26 8.67 -26.16 -6.88
N ALA A 27 7.67 -26.80 -7.48
CA ALA A 27 7.19 -26.42 -8.78
C ALA A 27 6.73 -24.97 -8.62
N ALA A 28 7.52 -24.03 -9.11
CA ALA A 28 7.03 -22.71 -9.44
C ALA A 28 5.89 -22.97 -10.44
N GLN A 29 4.65 -23.04 -9.94
CA GLN A 29 3.50 -23.00 -10.81
C GLN A 29 3.58 -21.65 -11.48
N ALA A 30 3.80 -21.65 -12.79
CA ALA A 30 3.63 -20.44 -13.57
C ALA A 30 2.23 -19.91 -13.26
N ILE A 31 2.17 -18.69 -12.73
CA ILE A 31 0.92 -18.05 -12.37
C ILE A 31 0.05 -18.02 -13.63
N ASP A 32 -1.10 -18.67 -13.56
CA ASP A 32 -2.05 -18.65 -14.68
C ASP A 32 -2.68 -17.26 -14.78
N ARG A 33 -2.25 -16.51 -15.80
CA ARG A 33 -2.77 -15.18 -16.07
C ARG A 33 -4.28 -15.18 -16.30
N GLY A 34 -4.85 -16.23 -16.89
CA GLY A 34 -6.30 -16.33 -17.10
C GLY A 34 -7.07 -16.39 -15.79
N THR A 35 -6.55 -17.12 -14.79
CA THR A 35 -7.09 -17.15 -13.43
C THR A 35 -7.00 -15.77 -12.76
N LEU A 36 -5.89 -15.06 -12.89
CA LEU A 36 -5.77 -13.69 -12.36
C LEU A 36 -6.71 -12.71 -13.05
N GLU A 37 -6.86 -12.78 -14.38
CA GLU A 37 -7.80 -11.96 -15.14
C GLU A 37 -9.24 -12.18 -14.67
N ALA A 38 -9.64 -13.44 -14.45
CA ALA A 38 -10.96 -13.76 -13.92
C ALA A 38 -11.17 -13.22 -12.49
N ALA A 39 -10.17 -13.35 -11.62
CA ALA A 39 -10.23 -12.84 -10.25
C ALA A 39 -10.28 -11.31 -10.21
N VAL A 40 -9.48 -10.62 -11.03
CA VAL A 40 -9.54 -9.16 -11.19
C VAL A 40 -10.91 -8.72 -11.70
N ALA A 41 -11.44 -9.37 -12.75
CA ALA A 41 -12.76 -9.09 -13.30
C ALA A 41 -13.87 -9.20 -12.25
N ALA A 42 -13.74 -10.16 -11.33
CA ALA A 42 -14.67 -10.38 -10.21
C ALA A 42 -14.39 -9.52 -8.97
N LEU A 43 -13.28 -8.76 -8.93
CA LEU A 43 -12.75 -8.11 -7.73
C LEU A 43 -12.60 -9.08 -6.54
N ASP A 44 -12.18 -10.30 -6.84
CA ASP A 44 -12.01 -11.38 -5.87
C ASP A 44 -10.61 -11.33 -5.25
N GLY A 45 -10.47 -10.44 -4.26
CA GLY A 45 -9.22 -10.28 -3.53
C GLY A 45 -8.78 -11.55 -2.80
N GLU A 46 -9.72 -12.36 -2.29
CA GLU A 46 -9.41 -13.61 -1.59
C GLU A 46 -8.77 -14.63 -2.53
N ALA A 47 -9.30 -14.77 -3.75
CA ALA A 47 -8.69 -15.63 -4.77
C ALA A 47 -7.26 -15.18 -5.13
N ILE A 48 -7.01 -13.87 -5.20
CA ILE A 48 -5.67 -13.33 -5.47
C ILE A 48 -4.74 -13.53 -4.28
N GLU A 49 -5.24 -13.37 -3.04
CA GLU A 49 -4.48 -13.66 -1.83
C GLU A 49 -4.06 -15.13 -1.73
N GLN A 50 -4.90 -16.06 -2.20
CA GLN A 50 -4.56 -17.49 -2.27
C GLN A 50 -3.43 -17.78 -3.28
N ILE A 51 -3.28 -16.98 -4.33
CA ILE A 51 -2.13 -17.04 -5.26
C ILE A 51 -0.87 -16.50 -4.57
N GLY A 52 -1.04 -15.45 -3.76
CA GLY A 52 0.03 -14.83 -2.97
C GLY A 52 0.72 -13.66 -3.68
N SER A 53 1.69 -13.05 -2.99
CA SER A 53 2.36 -11.82 -3.43
C SER A 53 3.08 -11.94 -4.79
N ASP A 54 3.41 -13.16 -5.20
CA ASP A 54 4.00 -13.43 -6.52
C ASP A 54 3.06 -13.08 -7.68
N ALA A 55 1.75 -12.86 -7.42
CA ALA A 55 0.81 -12.32 -8.39
C ALA A 55 1.12 -10.87 -8.79
N MET A 56 1.84 -10.11 -7.96
CA MET A 56 2.03 -8.67 -8.15
C MET A 56 2.66 -8.30 -9.51
N PRO A 57 3.76 -8.93 -9.98
CA PRO A 57 4.32 -8.61 -11.29
C PRO A 57 3.33 -8.84 -12.44
N VAL A 58 2.46 -9.86 -12.35
CA VAL A 58 1.46 -10.15 -13.37
C VAL A 58 0.33 -9.10 -13.34
N LEU A 59 -0.13 -8.72 -12.15
CA LEU A 59 -1.13 -7.66 -11.99
C LEU A 59 -0.63 -6.30 -12.49
N VAL A 60 0.64 -5.97 -12.26
CA VAL A 60 1.28 -4.75 -12.78
C VAL A 60 1.38 -4.79 -14.31
N ALA A 61 1.75 -5.94 -14.90
CA ALA A 61 1.74 -6.11 -16.35
C ALA A 61 0.33 -5.92 -16.93
N MET A 62 -0.68 -6.55 -16.32
CA MET A 62 -2.09 -6.37 -16.69
C MET A 62 -2.51 -4.90 -16.61
N TYR A 63 -2.10 -4.17 -15.57
CA TYR A 63 -2.39 -2.74 -15.42
C TYR A 63 -1.82 -1.92 -16.59
N ARG A 64 -0.54 -2.13 -16.91
CA ARG A 64 0.14 -1.37 -17.98
C ARG A 64 -0.46 -1.63 -19.35
N GLU A 65 -0.87 -2.87 -19.63
CA GLU A 65 -1.50 -3.30 -20.89
C GLU A 65 -2.97 -2.90 -21.01
N ALA A 66 -3.63 -2.58 -19.89
CA ALA A 66 -5.06 -2.27 -19.82
C ALA A 66 -5.42 -0.86 -20.31
N GLY A 67 -6.66 -0.69 -20.77
CA GLY A 67 -7.29 0.62 -20.96
C GLY A 67 -7.85 1.19 -19.63
N PRO A 68 -8.31 2.46 -19.61
CA PRO A 68 -8.61 3.18 -18.36
C PRO A 68 -9.60 2.48 -17.41
N ALA A 69 -10.67 1.89 -17.95
CA ALA A 69 -11.68 1.20 -17.13
C ALA A 69 -11.11 -0.06 -16.45
N GLU A 70 -10.26 -0.82 -17.14
CA GLU A 70 -9.62 -2.02 -16.60
C GLU A 70 -8.50 -1.64 -15.63
N ARG A 71 -7.73 -0.59 -15.92
CA ARG A 71 -6.77 -0.02 -14.97
C ARG A 71 -7.42 0.40 -13.65
N ALA A 72 -8.60 1.02 -13.70
CA ALA A 72 -9.32 1.42 -12.50
C ALA A 72 -9.76 0.20 -11.67
N ARG A 73 -10.15 -0.89 -12.33
CA ARG A 73 -10.46 -2.17 -11.68
C ARG A 73 -9.22 -2.78 -11.03
N ILE A 74 -8.08 -2.82 -11.72
CA ILE A 74 -6.83 -3.34 -11.19
C ILE A 74 -6.30 -2.47 -10.02
N ALA A 75 -6.43 -1.15 -10.11
CA ALA A 75 -6.12 -0.25 -8.98
C ALA A 75 -7.02 -0.54 -7.76
N THR A 76 -8.30 -0.89 -7.98
CA THR A 76 -9.19 -1.33 -6.89
C THR A 76 -8.67 -2.61 -6.23
N VAL A 77 -8.17 -3.56 -7.03
CA VAL A 77 -7.52 -4.78 -6.52
C VAL A 77 -6.27 -4.46 -5.71
N PHE A 78 -5.38 -3.58 -6.20
CA PHE A 78 -4.20 -3.13 -5.44
C PHE A 78 -4.59 -2.52 -4.09
N TYR A 79 -5.62 -1.68 -4.08
CA TYR A 79 -6.18 -1.11 -2.85
C TYR A 79 -6.68 -2.18 -1.87
N GLN A 80 -7.45 -3.16 -2.35
CA GLN A 80 -8.03 -4.22 -1.53
C GLN A 80 -6.94 -5.08 -0.87
N LEU A 81 -5.96 -5.53 -1.67
CA LEU A 81 -4.84 -6.34 -1.21
C LEU A 81 -3.96 -5.58 -0.22
N GLY A 82 -3.69 -4.30 -0.47
CA GLY A 82 -2.83 -3.47 0.37
C GLY A 82 -1.40 -3.96 0.49
N TRP A 83 -0.93 -4.74 -0.49
CA TRP A 83 0.45 -5.19 -0.55
C TRP A 83 1.36 -4.04 -0.97
N GLN A 84 2.43 -3.84 -0.21
CA GLN A 84 3.47 -2.89 -0.58
C GLN A 84 4.25 -3.42 -1.80
N SER A 85 4.41 -2.60 -2.84
CA SER A 85 5.16 -2.96 -4.04
C SER A 85 5.65 -1.71 -4.76
N GLU A 86 6.96 -1.68 -5.02
CA GLU A 86 7.59 -0.61 -5.78
C GLU A 86 7.08 -0.59 -7.23
N GLU A 87 6.90 -1.76 -7.84
CA GLU A 87 6.41 -1.89 -9.21
C GLU A 87 4.96 -1.41 -9.37
N ALA A 88 4.11 -1.70 -8.39
CA ALA A 88 2.75 -1.20 -8.36
C ALA A 88 2.72 0.31 -8.11
N LYS A 89 3.56 0.82 -7.20
CA LYS A 89 3.74 2.26 -6.97
C LYS A 89 4.10 2.97 -8.28
N GLU A 90 5.15 2.53 -8.96
CA GLU A 90 5.61 3.12 -10.21
C GLU A 90 4.49 3.15 -11.27
N ALA A 91 3.82 2.01 -11.48
CA ALA A 91 2.74 1.92 -12.46
C ALA A 91 1.55 2.83 -12.13
N LEU A 92 1.17 2.94 -10.85
CA LEU A 92 0.10 3.84 -10.41
C LEU A 92 0.50 5.32 -10.51
N MET A 93 1.77 5.64 -10.25
CA MET A 93 2.30 7.00 -10.41
C MET A 93 2.27 7.49 -11.86
N GLU A 94 2.30 6.59 -12.85
CA GLU A 94 2.09 6.94 -14.28
C GLU A 94 0.70 7.56 -14.52
N ASP A 95 -0.31 7.21 -13.73
CA ASP A 95 -1.70 7.63 -13.89
C ASP A 95 -2.21 8.59 -12.80
N ILE A 96 -1.37 9.03 -11.85
CA ILE A 96 -1.78 9.89 -10.71
C ILE A 96 -2.37 11.24 -11.15
N HIS A 97 -2.07 11.69 -12.37
CA HIS A 97 -2.60 12.90 -13.00
C HIS A 97 -3.46 12.64 -14.24
N THR A 98 -3.93 11.41 -14.44
CA THR A 98 -4.83 11.07 -15.55
C THR A 98 -6.09 11.95 -15.55
N THR A 99 -6.64 12.20 -16.74
CA THR A 99 -7.89 12.98 -16.90
C THR A 99 -9.14 12.12 -16.72
N ASP A 100 -9.01 10.80 -16.69
CA ASP A 100 -10.11 9.89 -16.36
C ASP A 100 -10.38 9.96 -14.85
N GLU A 101 -11.51 10.54 -14.45
CA GLU A 101 -11.86 10.74 -13.04
C GLU A 101 -11.94 9.45 -12.25
N THR A 102 -12.49 8.39 -12.84
CA THR A 102 -12.66 7.11 -12.14
C THR A 102 -11.30 6.48 -11.90
N LEU A 103 -10.46 6.41 -12.93
CA LEU A 103 -9.11 5.89 -12.80
C LEU A 103 -8.31 6.70 -11.79
N ARG A 104 -8.35 8.04 -11.86
CA ARG A 104 -7.59 8.91 -10.96
C ARG A 104 -7.96 8.68 -9.50
N ILE A 105 -9.24 8.51 -9.19
CA ILE A 105 -9.70 8.22 -7.82
C ILE A 105 -9.16 6.87 -7.34
N GLN A 106 -9.28 5.81 -8.15
CA GLN A 106 -8.81 4.48 -7.75
C GLN A 106 -7.29 4.45 -7.58
N VAL A 107 -6.55 5.14 -8.45
CA VAL A 107 -5.10 5.28 -8.35
C VAL A 107 -4.71 5.96 -7.04
N GLN A 108 -5.37 7.05 -6.66
CA GLN A 108 -5.06 7.77 -5.41
C GLN A 108 -5.27 6.91 -4.16
N TRP A 109 -6.35 6.12 -4.13
CA TRP A 109 -6.60 5.20 -3.03
C TRP A 109 -5.60 4.05 -2.99
N ALA A 110 -5.33 3.44 -4.15
CA ALA A 110 -4.36 2.35 -4.26
C ALA A 110 -2.96 2.79 -3.84
N LEU A 111 -2.51 3.98 -4.27
CA LEU A 111 -1.18 4.51 -3.92
C LEU A 111 -0.96 4.58 -2.41
N GLY A 112 -1.93 5.11 -1.64
CA GLY A 112 -1.83 5.16 -0.18
C GLY A 112 -1.64 3.77 0.45
N ARG A 113 -2.15 2.71 -0.20
CA ARG A 113 -2.06 1.33 0.28
C ARG A 113 -0.80 0.59 -0.17
N VAL A 114 -0.23 0.92 -1.34
CA VAL A 114 0.92 0.20 -1.92
C VAL A 114 2.28 0.83 -1.62
N SER A 115 2.32 2.10 -1.21
CA SER A 115 3.56 2.78 -0.83
C SER A 115 3.31 3.90 0.15
N ASN A 116 4.27 4.09 1.06
CA ASN A 116 4.35 5.21 1.98
C ASN A 116 5.53 6.15 1.67
N ASP A 117 6.08 6.09 0.45
CA ASP A 117 7.19 6.91 0.01
C ASP A 117 6.81 8.40 -0.07
N ASP A 118 7.81 9.27 0.09
CA ASP A 118 7.62 10.72 0.14
C ASP A 118 7.07 11.28 -1.19
N ASP A 119 7.40 10.68 -2.33
CA ASP A 119 6.90 11.08 -3.65
C ASP A 119 5.40 10.77 -3.84
N VAL A 120 4.92 9.66 -3.27
CA VAL A 120 3.49 9.33 -3.20
C VAL A 120 2.75 10.33 -2.32
N VAL A 121 3.30 10.65 -1.14
CA VAL A 121 2.73 11.65 -0.23
C VAL A 121 2.66 13.02 -0.93
N ASP A 122 3.70 13.40 -1.66
CA ASP A 122 3.76 14.63 -2.44
C ASP A 122 2.70 14.69 -3.54
N ALA A 123 2.56 13.62 -4.32
CA ALA A 123 1.59 13.55 -5.40
C ALA A 123 0.13 13.56 -4.89
N LEU A 124 -0.14 12.89 -3.77
CA LEU A 124 -1.46 12.95 -3.13
C LEU A 124 -1.76 14.34 -2.57
N LEU A 125 -0.77 15.02 -1.97
CA LEU A 125 -0.95 16.41 -1.51
C LEU A 125 -1.14 17.39 -2.67
N ASP A 126 -0.46 17.18 -3.80
CA ASP A 126 -0.69 17.94 -5.03
C ASP A 126 -2.12 17.72 -5.54
N ASN A 127 -2.57 16.46 -5.66
CA ASN A 127 -3.94 16.16 -6.09
C ASN A 127 -5.01 16.70 -5.14
N MET A 128 -4.76 16.69 -3.83
CA MET A 128 -5.65 17.31 -2.84
C MET A 128 -5.79 18.82 -3.06
N ARG A 129 -4.72 19.47 -3.56
CA ARG A 129 -4.70 20.91 -3.85
C ARG A 129 -5.29 21.23 -5.23
N ASN A 130 -4.86 20.50 -6.24
CA ASN A 130 -4.94 20.85 -7.67
C ASN A 130 -5.82 19.88 -8.47
N GLY A 131 -6.48 18.91 -7.83
CA GLY A 131 -7.45 18.03 -8.48
C GLY A 131 -8.51 18.83 -9.24
N PHE A 132 -8.86 18.38 -10.46
CA PHE A 132 -9.69 19.16 -11.39
C PHE A 132 -11.13 19.37 -10.91
N ASN A 133 -11.57 18.64 -9.88
CA ASN A 133 -12.83 18.90 -9.18
C ASN A 133 -12.73 18.54 -7.69
N ALA A 134 -13.79 18.86 -6.95
CA ALA A 134 -13.85 18.65 -5.50
C ALA A 134 -13.77 17.17 -5.10
N LEU A 135 -14.34 16.26 -5.91
CA LEU A 135 -14.31 14.82 -5.61
C LEU A 135 -12.88 14.27 -5.68
N VAL A 136 -12.13 14.61 -6.74
CA VAL A 136 -10.72 14.21 -6.89
C VAL A 136 -9.87 14.77 -5.74
N ARG A 137 -10.09 16.03 -5.34
CA ARG A 137 -9.38 16.62 -4.20
C ARG A 137 -9.71 15.93 -2.87
N ASP A 138 -10.98 15.59 -2.65
CA ASP A 138 -11.45 14.84 -1.49
C ASP A 138 -10.78 13.46 -1.42
N LYS A 139 -10.71 12.73 -2.54
CA LYS A 139 -10.17 11.36 -2.57
C LYS A 139 -8.67 11.31 -2.39
N ALA A 140 -7.95 12.32 -2.87
CA ALA A 140 -6.53 12.46 -2.56
C ALA A 140 -6.30 12.67 -1.05
N GLY A 141 -7.16 13.47 -0.41
CA GLY A 141 -7.16 13.60 1.05
C GLY A 141 -7.45 12.28 1.78
N CYS A 142 -8.40 11.47 1.28
CA CYS A 142 -8.64 10.12 1.81
C CYS A 142 -7.41 9.21 1.65
N GLY A 143 -6.71 9.25 0.50
CA GLY A 143 -5.48 8.48 0.31
C GLY A 143 -4.37 8.85 1.30
N LEU A 144 -4.40 10.05 1.86
CA LEU A 144 -3.49 10.52 2.91
C LEU A 144 -3.98 10.21 4.33
N ALA A 145 -5.17 9.65 4.52
CA ALA A 145 -5.70 9.31 5.84
C ALA A 145 -4.98 8.11 6.45
N TYR A 146 -4.95 8.04 7.78
CA TYR A 146 -4.16 7.06 8.54
C TYR A 146 -4.55 5.61 8.27
N ASP A 147 -5.82 5.35 7.96
CA ASP A 147 -6.35 4.04 7.60
C ASP A 147 -5.97 3.60 6.18
N GLN A 148 -5.40 4.51 5.38
CA GLN A 148 -4.96 4.25 4.02
C GLN A 148 -3.44 4.19 3.94
N ILE A 149 -2.75 5.27 4.32
CA ILE A 149 -1.30 5.36 4.23
C ILE A 149 -0.62 5.14 5.59
N HIS A 150 0.25 4.14 5.63
CA HIS A 150 0.95 3.71 6.85
C HIS A 150 2.31 4.41 6.97
N LEU A 151 2.29 5.66 7.41
CA LEU A 151 3.49 6.48 7.63
C LEU A 151 4.18 6.13 8.95
N ASN A 152 5.51 6.19 8.99
CA ASN A 152 6.25 6.20 10.27
C ASN A 152 6.12 7.58 10.97
N GLU A 153 6.53 7.68 12.24
CA GLU A 153 6.34 8.90 13.04
C GLU A 153 7.06 10.14 12.44
N ARG A 154 8.23 9.96 11.82
CA ARG A 154 8.95 11.07 11.16
C ARG A 154 8.20 11.56 9.92
N GLN A 155 7.67 10.63 9.12
CA GLN A 155 6.84 10.95 7.95
C GLN A 155 5.52 11.61 8.35
N LYS A 156 4.89 11.14 9.44
CA LYS A 156 3.71 11.77 10.03
C LYS A 156 3.99 13.22 10.42
N ALA A 157 5.10 13.50 11.12
CA ALA A 157 5.49 14.87 11.46
C ALA A 157 5.60 15.77 10.22
N ALA A 158 6.24 15.27 9.15
CA ALA A 158 6.38 15.99 7.89
C ALA A 158 5.02 16.26 7.21
N LEU A 159 4.12 15.27 7.17
CA LEU A 159 2.75 15.43 6.68
C LEU A 159 1.98 16.46 7.51
N TYR A 160 2.03 16.37 8.84
CA TYR A 160 1.32 17.25 9.76
C TYR A 160 1.75 18.70 9.58
N ARG A 161 3.04 18.97 9.43
CA ARG A 161 3.56 20.31 9.13
C ARG A 161 2.87 20.92 7.91
N ARG A 162 2.85 20.19 6.79
CA ARG A 162 2.25 20.65 5.52
C ARG A 162 0.73 20.81 5.60
N LEU A 163 0.05 19.97 6.36
CA LEU A 163 -1.40 20.09 6.59
C LEU A 163 -1.73 21.26 7.51
N ILE A 164 -0.93 21.50 8.55
CA ILE A 164 -1.10 22.63 9.47
C ILE A 164 -0.86 23.96 8.75
N GLU A 165 0.17 24.06 7.91
CA GLU A 165 0.35 25.22 7.01
C GLU A 165 -0.89 25.45 6.13
N ARG A 166 -1.53 24.38 5.65
CA ARG A 166 -2.73 24.46 4.81
C ARG A 166 -4.00 24.89 5.57
N LEU A 167 -4.01 24.84 6.90
CA LEU A 167 -5.10 25.43 7.69
C LEU A 167 -5.17 26.97 7.52
N GLU A 168 -4.10 27.58 7.00
CA GLU A 168 -4.05 29.00 6.67
C GLU A 168 -4.35 29.28 5.17
N ASP A 169 -4.74 28.29 4.37
CA ASP A 169 -5.07 28.49 2.95
C ASP A 169 -6.27 29.45 2.76
N PRO A 170 -6.30 30.35 1.77
CA PRO A 170 -7.45 31.23 1.49
C PRO A 170 -8.74 30.47 1.17
N SER A 171 -8.65 29.29 0.57
CA SER A 171 -9.80 28.44 0.27
C SER A 171 -10.32 27.71 1.50
N ALA A 172 -11.60 27.89 1.82
CA ALA A 172 -12.26 27.14 2.90
C ALA A 172 -12.30 25.64 2.61
N GLU A 173 -12.35 25.24 1.33
CA GLU A 173 -12.27 23.84 0.91
C GLU A 173 -10.91 23.24 1.27
N GLN A 174 -9.81 23.92 0.95
CA GLN A 174 -8.45 23.45 1.26
C GLN A 174 -8.22 23.32 2.76
N ARG A 175 -8.72 24.29 3.55
CA ARG A 175 -8.72 24.20 5.02
C ARG A 175 -9.55 23.01 5.52
N SER A 176 -10.70 22.75 4.90
CA SER A 176 -11.59 21.64 5.26
C SER A 176 -10.97 20.27 4.94
N LEU A 177 -10.25 20.16 3.82
CA LEU A 177 -9.50 18.96 3.45
C LEU A 177 -8.38 18.71 4.46
N ALA A 178 -7.56 19.73 4.72
CA ALA A 178 -6.42 19.62 5.63
C ALA A 178 -6.84 19.21 7.05
N ILE A 179 -7.89 19.83 7.61
CA ILE A 179 -8.34 19.48 8.96
C ILE A 179 -8.94 18.06 9.03
N ARG A 180 -9.57 17.58 7.96
CA ARG A 180 -10.09 16.20 7.93
C ARG A 180 -8.96 15.17 7.94
N VAL A 181 -7.89 15.40 7.19
CA VAL A 181 -6.71 14.51 7.21
C VAL A 181 -6.02 14.55 8.57
N LEU A 182 -5.82 15.74 9.15
CA LEU A 182 -5.29 15.87 10.51
C LEU A 182 -6.15 15.14 11.54
N GLN A 183 -7.48 15.26 11.45
CA GLN A 183 -8.40 14.58 12.34
C GLN A 183 -8.37 13.07 12.17
N ALA A 184 -8.27 12.55 10.93
CA ALA A 184 -8.15 11.12 10.67
C ALA A 184 -6.87 10.53 11.28
N HIS A 185 -5.77 11.27 11.27
CA HIS A 185 -4.50 10.86 11.87
C HIS A 185 -4.46 10.97 13.40
N THR A 186 -5.04 12.03 13.97
CA THR A 186 -4.79 12.41 15.37
C THR A 186 -6.01 12.28 16.28
N GLY A 187 -7.19 12.04 15.71
CA GLY A 187 -8.48 12.11 16.40
C GLY A 187 -8.90 13.54 16.82
N GLN A 188 -8.16 14.57 16.44
CA GLN A 188 -8.32 15.93 16.97
C GLN A 188 -8.55 16.96 15.87
N THR A 189 -9.29 18.02 16.21
CA THR A 189 -9.41 19.22 15.36
C THR A 189 -8.73 20.45 15.97
N LYS A 190 -8.32 20.35 17.25
CA LYS A 190 -7.87 21.48 18.10
C LYS A 190 -8.86 22.67 18.09
N GLY A 191 -10.16 22.40 17.89
CA GLY A 191 -11.20 23.43 17.79
C GLY A 191 -11.12 24.28 16.51
N PHE A 192 -10.44 23.80 15.47
CA PHE A 192 -10.36 24.48 14.19
C PHE A 192 -11.69 24.38 13.43
N HIS A 193 -12.16 25.52 12.92
CA HIS A 193 -13.33 25.60 12.05
C HIS A 193 -12.91 26.17 10.70
N PRO A 194 -13.11 25.44 9.59
CA PRO A 194 -12.54 25.82 8.30
C PRO A 194 -13.17 27.09 7.72
N VAL A 195 -14.37 27.49 8.10
CA VAL A 195 -14.99 28.73 7.58
C VAL A 195 -14.42 29.99 8.24
N THR A 196 -14.16 29.95 9.54
CA THR A 196 -13.85 31.16 10.34
C THR A 196 -12.36 31.47 10.49
N ARG A 197 -11.45 30.62 9.95
CA ARG A 197 -9.98 30.81 10.00
C ARG A 197 -9.50 31.21 11.41
N ASN A 198 -9.78 30.37 12.40
CA ASN A 198 -9.41 30.63 13.78
C ASN A 198 -7.88 30.50 13.99
N ALA A 199 -7.18 31.63 14.04
CA ALA A 199 -5.73 31.70 14.27
C ALA A 199 -5.30 31.03 15.60
N GLU A 200 -6.14 31.08 16.63
CA GLU A 200 -5.85 30.42 17.91
C GLU A 200 -5.82 28.89 17.77
N ALA A 201 -6.70 28.33 16.94
CA ALA A 201 -6.70 26.89 16.67
C ALA A 201 -5.48 26.46 15.86
N VAL A 202 -5.01 27.30 14.91
CA VAL A 202 -3.76 27.08 14.18
C VAL A 202 -2.55 27.12 15.12
N ALA A 203 -2.50 28.10 16.04
CA ALA A 203 -1.45 28.19 17.04
C ALA A 203 -1.40 26.93 17.93
N ARG A 204 -2.56 26.40 18.36
CA ARG A 204 -2.63 25.13 19.10
C ARG A 204 -2.11 23.94 18.31
N TRP A 205 -2.35 23.90 16.99
CA TRP A 205 -1.78 22.88 16.11
C TRP A 205 -0.26 23.00 16.01
N GLN A 206 0.25 24.22 15.85
CA GLN A 206 1.71 24.49 15.78
C GLN A 206 2.42 24.11 17.08
N THR A 207 1.87 24.48 18.24
CA THR A 207 2.41 24.05 19.55
C THR A 207 2.42 22.54 19.67
N TRP A 208 1.31 21.88 19.33
CA TRP A 208 1.23 20.41 19.38
C TRP A 208 2.23 19.73 18.43
N LEU A 209 2.43 20.27 17.23
CA LEU A 209 3.42 19.72 16.28
C LEU A 209 4.84 19.85 16.85
N ALA A 210 5.19 20.99 17.44
CA ALA A 210 6.50 21.19 18.06
C ALA A 210 6.75 20.20 19.21
N GLU A 211 5.73 19.94 20.05
CA GLU A 211 5.78 18.93 21.10
C GLU A 211 5.92 17.51 20.53
N TYR A 212 5.14 17.18 19.50
CA TYR A 212 5.20 15.89 18.81
C TYR A 212 6.58 15.64 18.21
N GLU A 213 7.16 16.62 17.51
CA GLU A 213 8.51 16.55 16.93
C GLU A 213 9.59 16.42 18.00
N ALA A 214 9.50 17.19 19.10
CA ALA A 214 10.45 17.10 20.20
C ALA A 214 10.46 15.72 20.87
N ALA A 215 9.32 15.01 20.88
CA ALA A 215 9.23 13.65 21.40
C ALA A 215 9.84 12.58 20.47
N LEU A 216 10.18 12.93 19.21
CA LEU A 216 10.85 12.04 18.26
C LEU A 216 12.39 12.18 18.29
N GLU A 217 12.92 13.21 18.94
CA GLU A 217 14.36 13.37 19.13
C GLU A 217 14.88 12.33 20.15
N PRO A 218 16.00 11.65 19.86
CA PRO A 218 16.51 10.54 20.66
C PRO A 218 17.06 10.93 22.04
#